data_AF-A0A3M1M488-F1
#
_entry.id   AF-A0A3M1M488-F1
#
_cell.length_a   1.000
_cell.length_b   1.000
_cell.length_c   1.000
_cell.angle_alpha   90.00
_cell.angle_beta   90.00
_cell.angle_gamma   90.00
#
_symmetry.space_group_name_H-M   'P 1'
#
loop_
_entity.id
_entity.type
_entity.pdbx_description
1 polymer ?
#
loop_
_entity_poly.entity_id
_entity_poly.type
_entity_poly.pdbx_seq_one_letter_code
_entity_poly.pdbx_strand_id
1 'polypeptide(L)'
;MYLWGDLLNGTGESQEIVSIYLCEMGGDPISEDVTISFFPMEVLPPGWKGPFQLVMGPLDVLPAPADELLDRYEPCVVEAEPSDFPLREDLVVTDASLVSVGGSCRVEGTVRNDGPALDDYLQVVVTFYNAEGLVIGYGDFYTVATNDLQAGEVSFTVDCPEMPESPNDYAVQAVGS
;
A
#
# COMPACT_ATOMS: atom_id res chain seq x y z
N MET A 1 0.06 17.33 4.71
CA MET A 1 -0.45 16.29 5.65
C MET A 1 -0.49 14.97 4.90
N TYR A 2 -0.31 13.85 5.62
CA TYR A 2 -0.52 12.51 5.11
C TYR A 2 -1.83 11.93 5.62
N LEU A 3 -2.61 11.34 4.72
CA LEU A 3 -3.70 10.43 5.06
C LEU A 3 -3.32 9.05 4.53
N TRP A 4 -3.42 8.03 5.37
CA TRP A 4 -3.25 6.64 4.97
C TRP A 4 -4.58 5.90 5.01
N GLY A 5 -4.71 4.87 4.19
CA GLY A 5 -5.87 4.00 4.18
C GLY A 5 -5.62 2.75 3.36
N ASP A 6 -6.62 1.89 3.30
CA ASP A 6 -6.63 0.67 2.49
C ASP A 6 -7.74 0.74 1.45
N LEU A 7 -7.41 0.40 0.21
CA LEU A 7 -8.37 0.07 -0.84
C LEU A 7 -8.72 -1.42 -0.75
N LEU A 8 -9.96 -1.78 -1.04
CA LEU A 8 -10.38 -3.16 -1.27
C LEU A 8 -10.85 -3.29 -2.71
N ASN A 9 -10.20 -4.15 -3.50
CA ASN A 9 -10.71 -4.48 -4.83
C ASN A 9 -11.91 -5.44 -4.71
N GLY A 10 -13.12 -4.90 -4.83
CA GLY A 10 -14.37 -5.65 -4.81
C GLY A 10 -14.97 -5.97 -6.18
N THR A 11 -14.28 -5.67 -7.30
CA THR A 11 -14.89 -5.73 -8.65
C THR A 11 -14.97 -7.14 -9.22
N GLY A 12 -14.19 -8.08 -8.67
CA GLY A 12 -14.12 -9.47 -9.15
C GLY A 12 -13.10 -9.70 -10.28
N GLU A 13 -12.41 -8.65 -10.73
CA GLU A 13 -11.30 -8.69 -11.70
C GLU A 13 -10.16 -7.79 -11.23
N SER A 14 -8.93 -7.99 -11.73
CA SER A 14 -7.79 -7.15 -11.36
C SER A 14 -8.02 -5.70 -11.79
N GLN A 15 -7.58 -4.75 -10.98
CA GLN A 15 -7.76 -3.32 -11.22
C GLN A 15 -6.41 -2.59 -11.15
N GLU A 16 -6.09 -1.81 -12.18
CA GLU A 16 -5.02 -0.82 -12.12
C GLU A 16 -5.57 0.44 -11.44
N ILE A 17 -4.93 0.88 -10.36
CA ILE A 17 -5.32 2.08 -9.62
C ILE A 17 -4.74 3.28 -10.36
N VAL A 18 -5.61 4.21 -10.75
CA VAL A 18 -5.24 5.44 -11.45
C VAL A 18 -5.08 6.58 -10.45
N SER A 19 -6.09 6.82 -9.62
CA SER A 19 -6.06 7.89 -8.63
C SER A 19 -7.05 7.68 -7.49
N ILE A 20 -6.84 8.41 -6.39
CA ILE A 20 -7.74 8.44 -5.24
C ILE A 20 -8.02 9.91 -4.90
N TYR A 21 -9.29 10.26 -4.76
CA TYR A 21 -9.73 11.61 -4.41
C TYR A 21 -10.37 11.66 -3.03
N LEU A 22 -10.18 12.81 -2.39
CA LEU A 22 -10.94 13.22 -1.21
C LEU A 22 -12.20 13.96 -1.64
N CYS A 23 -13.32 13.71 -0.98
CA CYS A 23 -14.52 14.54 -1.04
C CYS A 23 -14.68 15.28 0.27
N GLU A 24 -15.24 16.48 0.21
CA GLU A 24 -15.86 17.04 1.41
C GLU A 24 -17.02 16.13 1.85
N MET A 25 -17.21 15.89 3.14
CA MET A 25 -18.26 15.00 3.63
C MET A 25 -19.63 15.43 3.09
N GLY A 26 -20.25 14.57 2.26
CA GLY A 26 -21.52 14.84 1.60
C GLY A 26 -21.45 15.79 0.39
N GLY A 27 -20.25 16.08 -0.12
CA GLY A 27 -19.98 16.98 -1.24
C GLY A 27 -19.31 16.30 -2.44
N ASP A 28 -18.83 17.12 -3.38
CA ASP A 28 -18.12 16.71 -4.59
C ASP A 28 -16.63 16.43 -4.31
N PRO A 29 -15.95 15.63 -5.17
CA PRO A 29 -14.51 15.41 -5.05
C PRO A 29 -13.70 16.70 -5.21
N ILE A 30 -12.64 16.82 -4.43
CA ILE A 30 -11.66 17.90 -4.54
C ILE A 30 -10.74 17.62 -5.74
N SER A 31 -10.34 18.67 -6.45
CA SER A 31 -9.42 18.59 -7.60
C SER A 31 -8.11 17.86 -7.28
N GLU A 32 -7.57 17.14 -8.28
CA GLU A 32 -6.23 16.53 -8.28
C GLU A 32 -5.12 17.53 -7.92
N ASP A 33 -5.32 18.83 -8.21
CA ASP A 33 -4.37 19.90 -7.90
C ASP A 33 -4.07 20.02 -6.39
N VAL A 34 -4.87 19.38 -5.53
CA VAL A 34 -4.81 19.47 -4.07
C VAL A 34 -4.33 18.17 -3.43
N THR A 35 -4.37 17.04 -4.16
CA THR A 35 -4.07 15.70 -3.61
C THR A 35 -3.13 14.92 -4.52
N ILE A 36 -2.01 14.44 -3.97
CA ILE A 36 -1.13 13.48 -4.64
C ILE A 36 -1.38 12.10 -4.04
N SER A 37 -1.73 11.13 -4.88
CA SER A 37 -1.93 9.74 -4.47
C SER A 37 -0.67 8.92 -4.65
N PHE A 38 -0.35 8.10 -3.65
CA PHE A 38 0.70 7.09 -3.72
C PHE A 38 0.11 5.75 -3.30
N PHE A 39 0.42 4.72 -4.07
CA PHE A 39 0.04 3.34 -3.79
C PHE A 39 1.22 2.45 -4.22
N PRO A 40 1.69 1.52 -3.37
CA PRO A 40 2.86 0.72 -3.68
C PRO A 40 2.55 -0.34 -4.75
N MET A 41 1.31 -0.80 -4.85
CA MET A 41 0.88 -1.72 -5.91
C MET A 41 0.02 -0.97 -6.92
N GLU A 42 0.46 -0.96 -8.17
CA GLU A 42 -0.29 -0.35 -9.28
C GLU A 42 -1.52 -1.19 -9.64
N VAL A 43 -1.39 -2.52 -9.58
CA VAL A 43 -2.49 -3.46 -9.87
C VAL A 43 -2.90 -4.20 -8.60
N LEU A 44 -4.19 -4.13 -8.27
CA LEU A 44 -4.82 -4.88 -7.19
C LEU A 44 -5.59 -6.09 -7.72
N PRO A 45 -5.26 -7.32 -7.30
CA PRO A 45 -6.06 -8.49 -7.63
C PRO A 45 -7.47 -8.50 -7.00
N PRO A 46 -8.39 -9.33 -7.50
CA PRO A 46 -9.74 -9.46 -6.94
C PRO A 46 -9.72 -9.84 -5.46
N GLY A 47 -10.44 -9.09 -4.64
CA GLY A 47 -10.58 -9.34 -3.20
C GLY A 47 -9.37 -8.93 -2.35
N TRP A 48 -8.29 -8.44 -2.98
CA TRP A 48 -7.12 -7.96 -2.26
C TRP A 48 -7.33 -6.56 -1.71
N LYS A 49 -6.65 -6.30 -0.59
CA LYS A 49 -6.45 -4.94 -0.09
C LYS A 49 -5.13 -4.37 -0.58
N GLY A 50 -5.03 -3.06 -0.67
CA GLY A 50 -3.77 -2.35 -0.91
C GLY A 50 -3.72 -1.04 -0.16
N PRO A 51 -2.61 -0.71 0.51
CA PRO A 51 -2.50 0.55 1.20
C PRO A 51 -2.34 1.71 0.22
N PHE A 52 -2.74 2.90 0.63
CA PHE A 52 -2.46 4.13 -0.08
C PHE A 52 -2.02 5.23 0.89
N GLN A 53 -1.38 6.24 0.33
CA GLN A 53 -1.04 7.49 1.00
C GLN A 53 -1.52 8.65 0.12
N LEU A 54 -2.29 9.55 0.71
CA LEU A 54 -2.60 10.83 0.13
C LEU A 54 -1.73 11.91 0.77
N VAL A 55 -1.07 12.68 -0.07
CA VAL A 55 -0.39 13.91 0.33
C VAL A 55 -1.25 15.07 -0.08
N MET A 56 -1.82 15.77 0.90
CA MET A 56 -2.52 17.02 0.65
C MET A 56 -1.50 18.16 0.49
N GLY A 57 -1.67 18.93 -0.59
CA GLY A 57 -0.82 20.07 -1.00
C GLY A 57 -0.77 21.22 0.03
N PRO A 58 -0.03 22.30 -0.26
CA PRO A 58 0.26 23.35 0.71
C PRO A 58 -1.03 23.94 1.31
N LEU A 59 -1.04 24.06 2.64
CA LEU A 59 -2.14 24.53 3.49
C LEU A 59 -2.72 25.89 3.08
N ASP A 60 -2.02 26.64 2.22
CA ASP A 60 -2.43 27.95 1.72
C ASP A 60 -3.66 27.88 0.78
N VAL A 61 -3.96 26.69 0.25
CA VAL A 61 -5.15 26.42 -0.61
C VAL A 61 -6.27 25.75 0.19
N LEU A 62 -5.95 25.14 1.34
CA LEU A 62 -6.90 24.42 2.18
C LEU A 62 -7.48 25.37 3.23
N PRO A 63 -8.81 25.48 3.36
CA PRO A 63 -9.44 26.49 4.22
C PRO A 63 -9.30 26.21 5.73
N ALA A 64 -8.54 25.18 6.14
CA ALA A 64 -8.52 24.70 7.53
C ALA A 64 -7.15 24.13 7.96
N PRO A 65 -6.85 24.15 9.27
CA PRO A 65 -5.76 23.38 9.88
C PRO A 65 -5.87 21.89 9.58
N ALA A 66 -4.74 21.20 9.58
CA ALA A 66 -4.62 19.78 9.27
C ALA A 66 -5.61 18.89 10.07
N ASP A 67 -5.68 19.08 11.37
CA ASP A 67 -6.58 18.36 12.27
C ASP A 67 -8.07 18.56 11.95
N GLU A 68 -8.47 19.69 11.37
CA GLU A 68 -9.85 19.94 10.95
C GLU A 68 -10.20 19.35 9.57
N LEU A 69 -9.19 18.99 8.76
CA LEU A 69 -9.45 18.42 7.42
C LEU A 69 -9.94 16.97 7.53
N LEU A 70 -9.47 16.19 8.51
CA LEU A 70 -9.92 14.81 8.71
C LEU A 70 -11.39 14.75 9.16
N ASP A 71 -11.88 15.80 9.82
CA ASP A 71 -13.30 15.94 10.18
C ASP A 71 -14.18 16.45 9.02
N ARG A 72 -13.56 16.87 7.90
CA ARG A 72 -14.26 17.47 6.76
C ARG A 72 -14.17 16.65 5.48
N TYR A 73 -13.15 15.82 5.36
CA TYR A 73 -12.84 15.14 4.11
C TYR A 73 -12.72 13.63 4.31
N GLU A 74 -13.27 12.88 3.36
CA GLU A 74 -13.18 11.42 3.30
C GLU A 74 -12.71 10.96 1.91
N PRO A 75 -11.94 9.86 1.80
CA PRO A 75 -11.71 9.22 0.51
C PRO A 75 -13.05 8.77 -0.08
N CYS A 76 -13.34 9.16 -1.31
CA CYS A 76 -14.67 8.95 -1.90
C CYS A 76 -14.67 8.44 -3.35
N VAL A 77 -13.64 8.79 -4.14
CA VAL A 77 -13.52 8.35 -5.53
C VAL A 77 -12.19 7.64 -5.67
N VAL A 78 -12.25 6.42 -6.17
CA VAL A 78 -11.09 5.66 -6.63
C VAL A 78 -11.29 5.50 -8.12
N GLU A 79 -10.43 6.16 -8.90
CA GLU A 79 -10.35 5.89 -10.33
C GLU A 79 -9.46 4.67 -10.52
N ALA A 80 -10.04 3.65 -11.14
CA ALA A 80 -9.36 2.42 -11.47
C ALA A 80 -9.93 1.87 -12.78
N GLU A 81 -9.12 1.09 -13.47
CA GLU A 81 -9.53 0.41 -14.70
C GLU A 81 -9.20 -1.09 -14.65
N PRO A 82 -10.00 -1.95 -15.32
CA PRO A 82 -9.67 -3.35 -15.44
C PRO A 82 -8.28 -3.55 -16.04
N SER A 83 -7.49 -4.41 -15.41
CA SER A 83 -6.13 -4.71 -15.87
C SER A 83 -5.99 -6.19 -16.19
N ASP A 84 -5.45 -6.46 -17.38
CA ASP A 84 -5.03 -7.80 -17.80
C ASP A 84 -3.54 -8.06 -17.49
N PHE A 85 -2.90 -7.20 -16.70
CA PHE A 85 -1.51 -7.38 -16.30
C PHE A 85 -1.35 -8.72 -15.57
N PRO A 86 -0.43 -9.61 -16.02
CA PRO A 86 -0.35 -10.99 -15.54
C PRO A 86 0.35 -11.07 -14.17
N LEU A 87 -0.31 -10.58 -13.13
CA LEU A 87 0.21 -10.63 -11.77
C LEU A 87 0.19 -12.06 -11.22
N ARG A 88 1.30 -12.48 -10.62
CA ARG A 88 1.45 -13.73 -9.87
C ARG A 88 1.06 -13.50 -8.41
N GLU A 89 0.00 -14.19 -7.98
CA GLU A 89 -0.56 -14.13 -6.62
C GLU A 89 -0.24 -15.37 -5.76
N ASP A 90 0.42 -16.37 -6.34
CA ASP A 90 0.72 -17.66 -5.70
C ASP A 90 2.01 -17.64 -4.87
N LEU A 91 2.56 -16.45 -4.62
CA LEU A 91 3.74 -16.24 -3.78
C LEU A 91 3.37 -16.37 -2.30
N VAL A 92 4.16 -17.12 -1.55
CA VAL A 92 3.87 -17.39 -0.13
C VAL A 92 4.84 -16.62 0.76
N VAL A 93 4.32 -15.72 1.58
CA VAL A 93 5.10 -15.06 2.63
C VAL A 93 5.24 -15.99 3.83
N THR A 94 6.47 -16.23 4.28
CA THR A 94 6.80 -17.03 5.47
C THR A 94 7.68 -16.22 6.42
N ASP A 95 7.61 -16.57 7.71
CA ASP A 95 8.50 -16.04 8.76
C ASP A 95 8.54 -14.51 8.89
N ALA A 96 7.49 -13.82 8.42
CA ALA A 96 7.37 -12.38 8.54
C ALA A 96 7.21 -11.96 10.00
N SER A 97 8.08 -11.07 10.48
CA SER A 97 8.08 -10.58 11.86
C SER A 97 8.40 -9.10 11.93
N LEU A 98 7.66 -8.36 12.76
CA LEU A 98 7.98 -6.98 13.13
C LEU A 98 9.09 -6.97 14.18
N VAL A 99 10.19 -6.27 13.85
CA VAL A 99 11.38 -6.17 14.69
C VAL A 99 11.64 -4.70 15.02
N SER A 100 11.92 -4.41 16.30
CA SER A 100 12.36 -3.08 16.74
C SER A 100 13.87 -3.06 16.97
N VAL A 101 14.58 -2.19 16.24
CA VAL A 101 16.03 -2.05 16.31
C VAL A 101 16.39 -0.58 16.53
N GLY A 102 16.98 -0.26 17.68
CA GLY A 102 17.54 1.08 17.92
C GLY A 102 16.53 2.24 17.89
N GLY A 103 15.24 1.97 18.15
CA GLY A 103 14.17 2.97 18.07
C GLY A 103 13.49 3.05 16.70
N SER A 104 13.99 2.32 15.71
CA SER A 104 13.31 2.08 14.43
C SER A 104 12.57 0.75 14.46
N CYS A 105 11.58 0.57 13.59
CA CYS A 105 11.00 -0.74 13.32
C CYS A 105 11.20 -1.14 11.86
N ARG A 106 11.19 -2.45 11.61
CA ARG A 106 11.24 -3.07 10.28
C ARG A 106 10.49 -4.40 10.30
N VAL A 107 9.97 -4.83 9.17
CA VAL A 107 9.44 -6.18 8.97
C VAL A 107 10.44 -6.99 8.16
N GLU A 108 10.83 -8.13 8.71
CA GLU A 108 11.74 -9.09 8.06
C GLU A 108 10.98 -10.38 7.80
N GLY A 109 11.19 -11.00 6.64
CA GLY A 109 10.56 -12.27 6.30
C GLY A 109 11.14 -12.88 5.03
N THR A 110 10.48 -13.91 4.53
CA THR A 110 10.84 -14.61 3.30
C THR A 110 9.62 -14.73 2.39
N VAL A 111 9.82 -14.57 1.09
CA VAL A 111 8.85 -14.96 0.06
C VAL A 111 9.31 -16.25 -0.58
N ARG A 112 8.41 -17.22 -0.66
CA ARG A 112 8.61 -18.51 -1.31
C ARG A 112 7.82 -18.57 -2.61
N ASN A 113 8.52 -18.84 -3.71
CA ASN A 113 7.94 -19.12 -5.03
C ASN A 113 8.00 -20.63 -5.29
N ASP A 114 6.86 -21.30 -5.18
CA ASP A 114 6.72 -22.73 -5.51
C ASP A 114 6.43 -23.00 -7.00
N GLY A 115 6.17 -21.93 -7.76
CA GLY A 115 5.81 -21.99 -9.17
C GLY A 115 7.01 -21.76 -10.11
N PRO A 116 6.74 -21.44 -11.38
CA PRO A 116 7.76 -20.99 -12.32
C PRO A 116 8.45 -19.71 -11.83
N ALA A 117 9.65 -19.46 -12.37
CA ALA A 117 10.35 -18.20 -12.17
C ALA A 117 9.47 -17.01 -12.56
N LEU A 118 9.66 -15.89 -11.86
CA LEU A 118 9.06 -14.59 -12.21
C LEU A 118 9.80 -14.00 -13.42
N ASP A 119 9.08 -13.31 -14.29
CA ASP A 119 9.60 -12.74 -15.54
C ASP A 119 10.26 -11.37 -15.34
N ASP A 120 9.70 -10.49 -14.51
CA ASP A 120 10.14 -9.10 -14.36
C ASP A 120 10.50 -8.70 -12.93
N TYR A 121 9.68 -9.03 -11.93
CA TYR A 121 9.90 -8.55 -10.56
C TYR A 121 9.19 -9.34 -9.46
N LEU A 122 9.67 -9.14 -8.23
CA LEU A 122 8.99 -9.45 -6.96
C LEU A 122 8.80 -8.14 -6.20
N GLN A 123 7.56 -7.90 -5.76
CA GLN A 123 7.22 -6.82 -4.86
C GLN A 123 6.56 -7.38 -3.60
N VAL A 124 7.00 -6.90 -2.45
CA VAL A 124 6.40 -7.19 -1.15
C VAL A 124 5.92 -5.88 -0.55
N VAL A 125 4.67 -5.81 -0.15
CA VAL A 125 4.07 -4.65 0.50
C VAL A 125 3.73 -5.01 1.92
N VAL A 126 4.12 -4.14 2.85
CA VAL A 126 3.80 -4.23 4.27
C VAL A 126 2.90 -3.06 4.64
N THR A 127 1.68 -3.36 5.09
CA THR A 127 0.75 -2.37 5.63
C THR A 127 0.82 -2.40 7.15
N PHE A 128 0.91 -1.23 7.78
CA PHE A 128 1.00 -1.08 9.22
C PHE A 128 -0.30 -0.53 9.81
N TYR A 129 -0.76 -1.13 10.90
CA TYR A 129 -2.02 -0.80 11.55
C TYR A 129 -1.84 -0.38 13.00
N ASN A 130 -2.66 0.56 13.46
CA ASN A 130 -2.77 0.88 14.88
C ASN A 130 -3.71 -0.08 15.63
N ALA A 131 -3.89 0.15 16.93
CA ALA A 131 -4.72 -0.68 17.81
C ALA A 131 -6.21 -0.73 17.42
N GLU A 132 -6.68 0.23 16.63
CA GLU A 132 -8.06 0.31 16.13
C GLU A 132 -8.22 -0.37 14.77
N GLY A 133 -7.13 -0.88 14.18
CA GLY A 133 -7.11 -1.50 12.86
C GLY A 133 -7.09 -0.49 11.71
N LEU A 134 -6.73 0.77 11.97
CA LEU A 134 -6.56 1.80 10.95
C LEU A 134 -5.14 1.78 10.41
N VAL A 135 -5.00 2.05 9.10
CA VAL A 135 -3.70 2.15 8.44
C VAL A 135 -2.98 3.40 8.91
N ILE A 136 -1.74 3.23 9.35
CA ILE A 136 -0.88 4.33 9.80
C ILE A 136 0.41 4.49 8.98
N GLY A 137 0.62 3.59 8.02
CA GLY A 137 1.74 3.62 7.11
C GLY A 137 1.83 2.36 6.26
N TYR A 138 2.68 2.41 5.24
CA TYR A 138 3.11 1.23 4.49
C TYR A 138 4.57 1.37 4.08
N GLY A 139 5.20 0.24 3.79
CA GLY A 139 6.49 0.20 3.10
C GLY A 139 6.49 -0.94 2.10
N ASP A 140 7.46 -0.92 1.18
CA ASP A 140 7.60 -1.95 0.17
C ASP A 140 9.06 -2.40 0.03
N PHE A 141 9.21 -3.65 -0.42
CA PHE A 141 10.45 -4.22 -0.89
C PHE A 141 10.24 -4.60 -2.36
N TYR A 142 11.17 -4.16 -3.20
CA TYR A 142 11.13 -4.43 -4.62
C TYR A 142 12.46 -5.02 -5.08
N THR A 143 12.40 -6.08 -5.87
CA THR A 143 13.56 -6.60 -6.59
C THR A 143 13.17 -7.02 -7.99
N VAL A 144 14.06 -6.73 -8.94
CA VAL A 144 13.93 -7.21 -10.33
C VAL A 144 14.18 -8.71 -10.40
N ALA A 145 13.56 -9.37 -11.37
CA ALA A 145 13.81 -10.76 -11.76
C ALA A 145 15.21 -10.91 -12.37
N THR A 146 16.24 -10.85 -11.52
CA THR A 146 17.51 -11.52 -11.81
C THR A 146 17.35 -13.01 -11.53
N ASN A 147 18.39 -13.81 -11.76
CA ASN A 147 18.42 -15.25 -11.43
C ASN A 147 18.01 -15.59 -9.97
N ASP A 148 17.81 -14.58 -9.13
CA ASP A 148 17.43 -14.63 -7.71
C ASP A 148 15.92 -14.86 -7.48
N LEU A 149 15.07 -14.75 -8.51
CA LEU A 149 13.61 -15.04 -8.43
C LEU A 149 13.20 -16.40 -9.03
N GLN A 150 14.16 -17.33 -9.16
CA GLN A 150 13.86 -18.73 -9.48
C GLN A 150 12.95 -19.36 -8.40
N ALA A 151 12.37 -20.52 -8.70
CA ALA A 151 11.68 -21.32 -7.69
C ALA A 151 12.56 -21.48 -6.46
N GLY A 152 12.07 -21.06 -5.29
CA GLY A 152 12.89 -20.90 -4.10
C GLY A 152 12.42 -19.81 -3.17
N GLU A 153 13.32 -19.34 -2.32
CA GLU A 153 13.05 -18.42 -1.22
C GLU A 153 13.91 -17.15 -1.34
N VAL A 154 13.28 -15.99 -1.12
CA VAL A 154 13.91 -14.67 -1.14
C VAL A 154 13.58 -13.95 0.16
N SER A 155 14.61 -13.58 0.92
CA SER A 155 14.41 -12.76 2.11
C SER A 155 14.13 -11.31 1.74
N PHE A 156 13.22 -10.67 2.47
CA PHE A 156 12.93 -9.25 2.35
C PHE A 156 13.10 -8.53 3.70
N THR A 157 13.33 -7.24 3.61
CA THR A 157 13.29 -6.33 4.76
C THR A 157 12.61 -5.06 4.32
N VAL A 158 11.58 -4.65 5.05
CA VAL A 158 10.85 -3.40 4.85
C VAL A 158 10.99 -2.57 6.10
N ASP A 159 11.65 -1.42 5.99
CA ASP A 159 11.72 -0.47 7.10
C ASP A 159 10.36 0.19 7.29
N CYS A 160 9.98 0.41 8.55
CA CYS A 160 8.80 1.20 8.86
C CYS A 160 9.00 2.65 8.36
N PRO A 161 8.01 3.24 7.66
CA PRO A 161 8.08 4.65 7.28
C PRO A 161 7.98 5.56 8.52
N GLU A 162 8.08 6.87 8.31
CA GLU A 162 7.66 7.82 9.34
C GLU A 162 6.13 7.73 9.52
N MET A 163 5.71 7.26 10.70
CA MET A 163 4.32 7.01 11.06
C MET A 163 3.92 7.89 12.25
N PRO A 164 2.62 8.25 12.39
CA PRO A 164 2.15 9.07 13.49
C PRO A 164 2.28 8.38 14.86
N GLU A 165 2.32 7.04 14.87
CA GLU A 165 2.45 6.21 16.07
C GLU A 165 3.16 4.88 15.76
N SER A 166 3.44 4.08 16.80
CA SER A 166 4.01 2.74 16.61
C SER A 166 2.92 1.74 16.19
N PRO A 167 3.22 0.82 15.26
CA PRO A 167 2.23 -0.16 14.81
C PRO A 167 1.91 -1.19 15.88
N ASN A 168 0.64 -1.56 15.96
CA ASN A 168 0.14 -2.66 16.77
C ASN A 168 0.05 -3.95 15.96
N ASP A 169 -0.15 -3.84 14.66
CA ASP A 169 -0.29 -4.97 13.74
C ASP A 169 0.26 -4.62 12.34
N TYR A 170 0.46 -5.64 11.51
CA TYR A 170 0.86 -5.48 10.11
C TYR A 170 0.30 -6.58 9.22
N ALA A 171 0.10 -6.27 7.95
CA ALA A 171 -0.20 -7.25 6.90
C ALA A 171 0.93 -7.26 5.88
N VAL A 172 1.21 -8.42 5.30
CA VAL A 172 2.22 -8.57 4.24
C VAL A 172 1.58 -9.23 3.03
N GLN A 173 1.79 -8.63 1.86
CA GLN A 173 1.36 -9.15 0.57
C GLN A 173 2.55 -9.22 -0.37
N ALA A 174 2.63 -10.26 -1.18
CA ALA A 174 3.69 -10.43 -2.17
C ALA A 174 3.08 -10.71 -3.54
N VAL A 175 3.58 -10.00 -4.55
CA VAL A 175 3.16 -10.13 -5.95
C VAL A 175 4.40 -10.13 -6.84
N GLY A 176 4.26 -10.68 -8.04
CA GLY A 176 5.30 -10.57 -9.05
C GLY A 176 4.73 -10.64 -10.46
N SER A 177 5.58 -10.44 -11.45
CA SER A 177 5.34 -10.87 -12.83
C SER A 177 6.53 -11.67 -13.29
#